data_AF-A0A7L1MTN2-F1
#
_entry.id   AF-A0A7L1MTN2-F1
#
_cell.length_a   1.000
_cell.length_b   1.000
_cell.length_c   1.000
_cell.angle_alpha   90.00
_cell.angle_beta   90.00
_cell.angle_gamma   90.00
#
_symmetry.space_group_name_H-M   'P 1'
#
loop_
_entity.id
_entity.type
_entity.pdbx_description
1 polymer ?
#
loop_
_entity_poly.entity_id
_entity_poly.type
_entity_poly.pdbx_seq_one_letter_code
_entity_poly.pdbx_strand_id
1 'polypeptide(L)'
;SGQTAAMAAGLSRSRRVFLNHLDSYCGRNVGEYLSSCVVGASLESTEEEEEEEKDENNSAAEMSCRLKEGVYHIVGTLSNPKSAKPSFAEETYAVSSQNELFTHLLECEIVLYNISEDASQIVEATWAASALHKEMEHFTTPKVFILISTVMSWAKSKPPDSEDSEIPFTDEDYRTRKSHPNFMDHINAEKLILKLGKTNQHKFSTYVVASGHQYGAGEGVLHYFFKMCWLSETPAIPVFGDGNNFIPTIHVLDLAAVLQNIADRRPRFHYILAVDASMHTLEELVKCISKNVGPGKIEKIPKENAFLSKELTQMHLDMLLVNLRMESMFLNETFNIKWVAQAGLVENIKQVVNEYKQSRGLLPLKVCIHGPPGVGKSTIAEELCKRYKLHHIKINDVISEKIANLEKIVASKELDSDNVEEGEGGEEEEDINVEAAEELLATIKESKEQNAGHLDDKYVVTLVKEKLKSMPCRNQGYVLDGFPETYEQAKDLFNLESEDEETKSKIPKYDPLIVPEFVISLAASDEFLINRIINLPEIIVTGTHYTQDRFLQSLTLFRELNTDDTTVLNYFDELEIHPQVI
;
A
#
# COMPACT_ATOMS: atom_id res chain seq x y z
N SER A 1 26.41 35.84 23.36
CA SER A 1 25.39 36.54 22.56
C SER A 1 25.74 36.67 21.07
N GLY A 2 26.99 36.43 20.62
CA GLY A 2 27.36 36.51 19.19
C GLY A 2 27.37 35.18 18.41
N GLN A 3 27.24 34.02 19.06
CA GLN A 3 27.22 32.70 18.40
C GLN A 3 25.81 32.25 18.01
N THR A 4 24.78 32.68 18.73
CA THR A 4 23.37 32.38 18.42
C THR A 4 22.86 33.17 17.20
N ALA A 5 23.36 34.38 16.97
CA ALA A 5 23.00 35.18 15.79
C ALA A 5 23.59 34.63 14.47
N ALA A 6 24.71 33.91 14.52
CA ALA A 6 25.31 33.28 13.33
C ALA A 6 24.63 31.95 12.95
N MET A 7 24.02 31.25 13.92
CA MET A 7 23.15 30.09 13.65
C MET A 7 21.82 30.53 13.04
N ALA A 8 21.20 31.60 13.55
CA ALA A 8 19.95 32.14 13.03
C ALA A 8 20.06 32.69 11.58
N ALA A 9 21.23 33.22 11.19
CA ALA A 9 21.46 33.76 9.85
C ALA A 9 21.65 32.68 8.75
N GLY A 10 21.71 31.39 9.12
CA GLY A 10 21.81 30.27 8.18
C GLY A 10 20.48 29.66 7.75
N LEU A 11 19.37 29.99 8.45
CA LEU A 11 18.06 29.33 8.28
C LEU A 11 17.27 29.78 7.03
N SER A 12 17.63 30.89 6.37
CA SER A 12 16.90 31.40 5.20
C SER A 12 17.59 31.16 3.85
N ARG A 13 18.60 30.29 3.80
CA ARG A 13 19.31 29.96 2.56
C ARG A 13 18.85 28.61 2.04
N SER A 14 18.13 28.64 0.92
CA SER A 14 17.78 27.44 0.17
C SER A 14 19.02 26.63 -0.21
N ARG A 15 18.99 25.31 -0.03
CA ARG A 15 20.13 24.42 -0.30
C ARG A 15 19.85 23.58 -1.53
N ARG A 16 20.85 23.43 -2.40
CA ARG A 16 20.75 22.62 -3.61
C ARG A 16 21.21 21.19 -3.32
N VAL A 17 20.32 20.24 -3.57
CA VAL A 17 20.50 18.80 -3.30
C VAL A 17 20.53 18.05 -4.62
N PHE A 18 21.61 17.32 -4.85
CA PHE A 18 21.69 16.35 -5.94
C PHE A 18 21.16 15.00 -5.46
N LEU A 19 20.29 14.36 -6.24
CA LEU A 19 19.83 12.98 -6.02
C LEU A 19 19.92 12.20 -7.34
N ASN A 20 20.55 11.02 -7.32
CA ASN A 20 20.60 10.17 -8.50
C ASN A 20 19.24 9.49 -8.73
N HIS A 21 18.88 9.29 -10.01
CA HIS A 21 17.67 8.57 -10.43
C HIS A 21 16.36 9.08 -9.77
N LEU A 22 15.98 10.32 -10.06
CA LEU A 22 14.76 10.94 -9.53
C LEU A 22 13.45 10.23 -9.95
N ASP A 23 13.51 9.38 -10.98
CA ASP A 23 12.39 8.57 -11.46
C ASP A 23 12.31 7.19 -10.82
N SER A 24 13.28 6.83 -9.96
CA SER A 24 13.24 5.58 -9.20
C SER A 24 12.26 5.68 -8.03
N TYR A 25 11.92 4.54 -7.43
CA TYR A 25 10.93 4.47 -6.34
C TYR A 25 11.38 5.28 -5.11
N CYS A 26 12.57 5.01 -4.59
CA CYS A 26 13.19 5.78 -3.51
C CYS A 26 13.46 7.22 -3.94
N GLY A 27 14.03 7.41 -5.14
CA GLY A 27 14.43 8.73 -5.64
C GLY A 27 13.25 9.70 -5.75
N ARG A 28 12.10 9.21 -6.21
CA ARG A 28 10.87 9.99 -6.33
C ARG A 28 10.33 10.41 -4.97
N ASN A 29 10.17 9.46 -4.05
CA ASN A 29 9.56 9.71 -2.74
C ASN A 29 10.45 10.58 -1.84
N VAL A 30 11.77 10.31 -1.82
CA VAL A 30 12.74 11.14 -1.08
C VAL A 30 12.81 12.53 -1.69
N GLY A 31 12.79 12.64 -3.02
CA GLY A 31 12.76 13.92 -3.71
C GLY A 31 11.51 14.74 -3.37
N GLU A 32 10.33 14.15 -3.54
CA GLU A 32 9.06 14.82 -3.23
C GLU A 32 9.01 15.29 -1.77
N TYR A 33 9.42 14.44 -0.83
CA TYR A 33 9.50 14.81 0.59
C TYR A 33 10.44 15.99 0.83
N LEU A 34 11.71 15.90 0.39
CA LEU A 34 12.70 16.96 0.61
C LEU A 34 12.28 18.29 -0.05
N SER A 35 11.58 18.24 -1.18
CA SER A 35 11.10 19.43 -1.89
C SER A 35 9.98 20.17 -1.14
N SER A 36 9.32 19.48 -0.21
CA SER A 36 8.29 20.07 0.65
C SER A 36 8.87 20.64 1.96
N CYS A 37 10.06 20.20 2.35
CA CYS A 37 10.70 20.54 3.60
C CYS A 37 11.46 21.88 3.56
N VAL A 38 11.37 22.63 4.65
CA VAL A 38 12.21 23.82 4.89
C VAL A 38 13.57 23.38 5.45
N VAL A 39 14.63 24.02 4.98
CA VAL A 39 16.00 23.77 5.44
C VAL A 39 16.09 24.10 6.94
N GLY A 40 16.56 23.15 7.74
CA GLY A 40 16.69 23.34 9.19
C GLY A 40 15.44 23.04 10.01
N ALA A 41 14.30 22.68 9.41
CA ALA A 41 13.09 22.29 10.14
C ALA A 41 13.35 21.13 11.12
N SER A 42 14.25 20.21 10.76
CA SER A 42 14.63 19.10 11.64
C SER A 42 15.45 19.51 12.87
N LEU A 43 15.85 20.78 13.00
CA LEU A 43 16.59 21.34 14.14
C LEU A 43 15.65 21.94 15.20
N GLU A 44 14.42 22.27 14.84
CA GLU A 44 13.40 22.79 15.75
C GLU A 44 12.77 21.63 16.53
N SER A 45 12.45 21.86 17.81
CA SER A 45 11.81 20.86 18.65
C SER A 45 10.33 20.73 18.30
N THR A 46 9.80 19.51 18.35
CA THR A 46 8.42 19.15 17.94
C THR A 46 7.33 19.96 18.65
N GLU A 47 7.64 20.53 19.82
CA GLU A 47 6.74 21.38 20.60
C GLU A 47 6.51 22.77 19.96
N GLU A 48 7.47 23.30 19.20
CA GLU A 48 7.35 24.63 18.56
C GLU A 48 6.55 24.54 17.24
N GLU A 49 6.62 23.43 16.51
CA GLU A 49 5.86 23.22 15.26
C GLU A 49 4.35 22.98 15.51
N GLU A 50 3.95 22.35 16.63
CA GLU A 50 2.54 22.15 16.99
C GLU A 50 1.82 23.46 17.40
N GLU A 51 2.57 24.48 17.83
CA GLU A 51 2.03 25.82 18.07
C GLU A 51 1.80 26.58 16.76
N GLU A 52 2.68 26.43 15.76
CA GLU A 52 2.52 27.07 14.44
C GLU A 52 1.39 26.44 13.59
N GLU A 53 1.22 25.10 13.61
CA GLU A 53 0.14 24.44 12.86
C GLU A 53 -1.27 24.80 13.37
N LYS A 54 -1.41 25.22 14.65
CA LYS A 54 -2.70 25.68 15.20
C LYS A 54 -3.11 27.06 14.69
N ASP A 55 -2.17 27.89 14.27
CA ASP A 55 -2.45 29.24 13.75
C ASP A 55 -2.77 29.24 12.24
N GLU A 56 -2.36 28.22 11.47
CA GLU A 56 -2.63 28.13 10.02
C GLU A 56 -4.03 27.62 9.65
N ASN A 57 -4.79 27.06 10.60
CA ASN A 57 -6.10 26.45 10.35
C ASN A 57 -7.24 27.44 10.02
N ASN A 58 -6.92 28.73 9.80
CA ASN A 58 -7.90 29.78 9.48
C ASN A 58 -7.80 30.36 8.05
N SER A 59 -6.98 29.81 7.14
CA SER A 59 -6.97 30.28 5.75
C SER A 59 -6.71 29.19 4.71
N ALA A 60 -7.64 28.25 4.58
CA ALA A 60 -7.61 27.16 3.59
C ALA A 60 -7.98 27.58 2.14
N ALA A 61 -7.84 28.85 1.76
CA ALA A 61 -8.29 29.34 0.46
C ALA A 61 -7.32 30.34 -0.18
N GLU A 62 -6.04 30.01 -0.30
CA GLU A 62 -5.11 30.71 -1.19
C GLU A 62 -3.85 29.85 -1.51
N MET A 63 -4.04 28.57 -1.84
CA MET A 63 -2.94 27.67 -2.22
C MET A 63 -2.67 27.73 -3.73
N SER A 64 -2.10 28.83 -4.20
CA SER A 64 -1.40 28.89 -5.50
C SER A 64 -0.33 29.99 -5.49
N CYS A 65 0.93 29.60 -5.73
CA CYS A 65 2.05 30.49 -6.05
C CYS A 65 2.48 31.53 -4.99
N ARG A 66 2.96 31.07 -3.82
CA ARG A 66 4.01 31.81 -3.10
C ARG A 66 5.28 30.95 -3.11
N LEU A 67 6.35 31.47 -3.72
CA LEU A 67 7.69 30.89 -3.68
C LEU A 67 8.08 30.75 -2.21
N LYS A 68 8.10 29.51 -1.68
CA LYS A 68 8.52 29.24 -0.30
C LYS A 68 10.02 29.52 -0.20
N GLU A 69 10.40 30.66 0.36
CA GLU A 69 11.79 30.99 0.65
C GLU A 69 12.35 29.98 1.68
N GLY A 70 13.51 29.36 1.41
CA GLY A 70 14.19 28.44 2.35
C GLY A 70 14.00 26.93 2.14
N VAL A 71 13.42 26.49 1.02
CA VAL A 71 13.20 25.06 0.70
C VAL A 71 14.43 24.41 0.03
N TYR A 72 14.51 23.07 0.07
CA TYR A 72 15.51 22.32 -0.68
C TYR A 72 15.23 22.33 -2.19
N HIS A 73 16.22 22.76 -2.97
CA HIS A 73 16.17 22.71 -4.43
C HIS A 73 16.72 21.39 -4.93
N ILE A 74 15.87 20.57 -5.54
CA ILE A 74 16.22 19.20 -5.94
C ILE A 74 16.60 19.16 -7.41
N VAL A 75 17.81 18.66 -7.66
CA VAL A 75 18.35 18.41 -8.98
C VAL A 75 18.85 16.98 -9.06
N GLY A 76 18.88 16.38 -10.24
CA GLY A 76 19.25 14.98 -10.31
C GLY A 76 19.29 14.38 -11.69
N THR A 77 19.67 13.11 -11.74
CA THR A 77 19.68 12.31 -12.97
C THR A 77 18.40 11.49 -13.08
N LEU A 78 18.07 11.06 -14.31
CA LEU A 78 16.97 10.12 -14.56
C LEU A 78 17.57 8.76 -14.95
N SER A 79 17.03 7.68 -14.40
CA SER A 79 17.39 6.31 -14.80
C SER A 79 17.00 6.05 -16.26
N ASN A 80 15.84 6.57 -16.67
CA ASN A 80 15.40 6.54 -18.05
C ASN A 80 15.37 7.96 -18.64
N PRO A 81 16.20 8.30 -19.64
CA PRO A 81 16.25 9.66 -20.19
C PRO A 81 14.97 10.09 -20.94
N LYS A 82 14.02 9.15 -21.15
CA LYS A 82 12.71 9.41 -21.76
C LYS A 82 11.59 9.58 -20.73
N SER A 83 11.86 9.41 -19.43
CA SER A 83 10.85 9.60 -18.40
C SER A 83 10.46 11.09 -18.31
N ALA A 84 9.22 11.35 -17.90
CA ALA A 84 8.76 12.71 -17.70
C ALA A 84 9.49 13.33 -16.51
N LYS A 85 9.91 14.59 -16.66
CA LYS A 85 10.49 15.36 -15.56
C LYS A 85 9.51 15.40 -14.38
N PRO A 86 9.91 14.98 -13.17
CA PRO A 86 9.06 15.08 -11.99
C PRO A 86 8.72 16.54 -11.66
N SER A 87 7.50 16.80 -11.19
CA SER A 87 7.01 18.16 -10.88
C SER A 87 7.81 18.85 -9.77
N PHE A 88 8.38 18.07 -8.84
CA PHE A 88 9.19 18.57 -7.73
C PHE A 88 10.65 18.85 -8.10
N ALA A 89 11.14 18.34 -9.24
CA ALA A 89 12.53 18.49 -9.64
C ALA A 89 12.75 19.84 -10.36
N GLU A 90 13.71 20.63 -9.89
CA GLU A 90 14.03 21.91 -10.54
C GLU A 90 14.80 21.67 -11.84
N GLU A 91 15.76 20.75 -11.84
CA GLU A 91 16.56 20.37 -13.01
C GLU A 91 16.76 18.85 -13.08
N THR A 92 16.72 18.31 -14.30
CA THR A 92 16.98 16.90 -14.58
C THR A 92 18.07 16.79 -15.63
N TYR A 93 19.11 16.02 -15.33
CA TYR A 93 20.27 15.85 -16.19
C TYR A 93 20.21 14.50 -16.89
N ALA A 94 20.38 14.52 -18.22
CA ALA A 94 20.65 13.30 -18.99
C ALA A 94 22.16 13.04 -18.95
N VAL A 95 22.59 11.97 -18.27
CA VAL A 95 24.01 11.64 -18.12
C VAL A 95 24.59 11.30 -19.49
N SER A 96 25.28 12.27 -20.10
CA SER A 96 25.95 12.09 -21.40
C SER A 96 27.47 12.15 -21.28
N SER A 97 28.02 12.77 -20.21
CA SER A 97 29.44 12.66 -19.85
C SER A 97 29.70 12.85 -18.35
N GLN A 98 30.73 12.16 -17.82
CA GLN A 98 31.15 12.30 -16.41
C GLN A 98 31.60 13.72 -16.04
N ASN A 99 32.18 14.47 -16.99
CA ASN A 99 32.67 15.82 -16.73
C ASN A 99 31.54 16.84 -16.52
N GLU A 100 30.45 16.68 -17.28
CA GLU A 100 29.26 17.53 -17.14
C GLU A 100 28.57 17.26 -15.81
N LEU A 101 28.37 15.99 -15.47
CA LEU A 101 27.84 15.58 -14.16
C LEU A 101 28.69 16.14 -13.01
N PHE A 102 30.02 16.08 -13.13
CA PHE A 102 30.91 16.63 -12.10
C PHE A 102 30.71 18.14 -11.87
N THR A 103 30.47 18.89 -12.93
CA THR A 103 30.21 20.35 -12.84
C THR A 103 28.93 20.61 -12.03
N HIS A 104 27.87 19.85 -12.31
CA HIS A 104 26.62 19.95 -11.54
C HIS A 104 26.78 19.52 -10.07
N LEU A 105 27.58 18.48 -9.79
CA LEU A 105 27.90 18.06 -8.42
C LEU A 105 28.69 19.13 -7.63
N LEU A 106 29.52 19.92 -8.32
CA LEU A 106 30.23 21.05 -7.71
C LEU A 106 29.30 22.22 -7.34
N GLU A 107 28.15 22.37 -7.99
CA GLU A 107 27.16 23.39 -7.64
C GLU A 107 26.29 22.99 -6.43
N CYS A 108 26.18 21.69 -6.14
CA CYS A 108 25.29 21.18 -5.09
C CYS A 108 25.95 21.18 -3.70
N GLU A 109 25.23 21.55 -2.65
CA GLU A 109 25.76 21.49 -1.28
C GLU A 109 25.65 20.09 -0.68
N ILE A 110 24.59 19.37 -1.04
CA ILE A 110 24.30 18.02 -0.58
C ILE A 110 24.23 17.12 -1.81
N VAL A 111 24.89 15.96 -1.74
CA VAL A 111 24.90 14.97 -2.80
C VAL A 111 24.43 13.65 -2.21
N LEU A 112 23.27 13.17 -2.66
CA LEU A 112 22.63 11.93 -2.27
C LEU A 112 22.80 10.91 -3.40
N TYR A 113 23.38 9.76 -3.09
CA TYR A 113 23.47 8.62 -4.00
C TYR A 113 22.78 7.41 -3.40
N ASN A 114 21.75 6.90 -4.08
CA ASN A 114 21.10 5.64 -3.80
C ASN A 114 21.69 4.50 -4.61
N ILE A 115 22.20 3.48 -3.90
CA ILE A 115 22.71 2.23 -4.47
C ILE A 115 21.91 1.00 -4.00
N SER A 116 20.82 1.18 -3.25
CA SER A 116 20.00 0.08 -2.75
C SER A 116 19.16 -0.58 -3.85
N GLU A 117 18.70 0.20 -4.82
CA GLU A 117 17.81 -0.26 -5.91
C GLU A 117 18.58 -0.74 -7.16
N ASP A 118 19.71 -0.10 -7.48
CA ASP A 118 20.49 -0.42 -8.67
C ASP A 118 22.00 -0.48 -8.36
N ALA A 119 22.57 -1.67 -8.52
CA ALA A 119 24.00 -1.92 -8.32
C ALA A 119 24.89 -1.23 -9.37
N SER A 120 24.35 -0.85 -10.54
CA SER A 120 25.13 -0.13 -11.56
C SER A 120 25.62 1.24 -11.07
N GLN A 121 24.86 1.85 -10.15
CA GLN A 121 25.13 3.17 -9.60
C GLN A 121 26.32 3.18 -8.63
N ILE A 122 26.79 2.02 -8.18
CA ILE A 122 27.94 1.92 -7.26
C ILE A 122 29.20 2.52 -7.88
N VAL A 123 29.43 2.26 -9.17
CA VAL A 123 30.62 2.77 -9.87
C VAL A 123 30.55 4.29 -10.00
N GLU A 124 29.37 4.83 -10.31
CA GLU A 124 29.16 6.28 -10.40
C GLU A 124 29.31 6.95 -9.03
N ALA A 125 28.67 6.41 -7.99
CA ALA A 125 28.71 6.96 -6.64
C ALA A 125 30.14 7.00 -6.06
N THR A 126 30.90 5.90 -6.25
CA THR A 126 32.30 5.83 -5.78
C THR A 126 33.22 6.77 -6.55
N TRP A 127 33.00 6.92 -7.86
CA TRP A 127 33.69 7.90 -8.69
C TRP A 127 33.35 9.33 -8.24
N ALA A 128 32.07 9.67 -8.07
CA ALA A 128 31.60 11.00 -7.68
C ALA A 128 32.17 11.42 -6.33
N ALA A 129 32.12 10.54 -5.33
CA ALA A 129 32.71 10.80 -4.01
C ALA A 129 34.23 11.03 -4.10
N SER A 130 34.93 10.24 -4.93
CA SER A 130 36.38 10.38 -5.12
C SER A 130 36.76 11.64 -5.89
N ALA A 131 35.96 12.04 -6.89
CA ALA A 131 36.16 13.26 -7.66
C ALA A 131 35.93 14.51 -6.80
N LEU A 132 34.86 14.51 -6.01
CA LEU A 132 34.60 15.57 -5.03
C LEU A 132 35.72 15.65 -3.99
N HIS A 133 36.21 14.50 -3.49
CA HIS A 133 37.31 14.47 -2.54
C HIS A 133 38.60 15.10 -3.08
N LYS A 134 38.92 14.89 -4.37
CA LYS A 134 40.10 15.50 -5.01
C LYS A 134 40.03 17.03 -5.09
N GLU A 135 38.84 17.58 -5.28
CA GLU A 135 38.61 19.02 -5.42
C GLU A 135 38.22 19.71 -4.10
N MET A 136 38.42 19.05 -2.95
CA MET A 136 38.05 19.57 -1.63
C MET A 136 38.68 20.92 -1.27
N GLU A 137 39.83 21.25 -1.85
CA GLU A 137 40.50 22.53 -1.60
C GLU A 137 39.76 23.70 -2.24
N HIS A 138 39.07 23.47 -3.37
CA HIS A 138 38.35 24.48 -4.15
C HIS A 138 36.91 24.72 -3.68
N PHE A 139 36.45 24.03 -2.63
CA PHE A 139 35.10 24.19 -2.11
C PHE A 139 34.90 25.55 -1.45
N THR A 140 33.93 26.31 -1.97
CA THR A 140 33.47 27.58 -1.40
C THR A 140 32.53 27.38 -0.21
N THR A 141 31.77 26.28 -0.21
CA THR A 141 30.84 25.88 0.87
C THR A 141 31.12 24.44 1.30
N PRO A 142 30.87 24.09 2.58
CA PRO A 142 31.08 22.73 3.06
C PRO A 142 30.05 21.79 2.46
N LYS A 143 30.52 20.75 1.77
CA LYS A 143 29.67 19.77 1.08
C LYS A 143 29.40 18.54 1.94
N VAL A 144 28.20 17.99 1.79
CA VAL A 144 27.77 16.75 2.43
C VAL A 144 27.51 15.71 1.35
N PHE A 145 28.10 14.53 1.49
CA PHE A 145 27.84 13.38 0.62
C PHE A 145 27.17 12.29 1.44
N ILE A 146 26.00 11.82 1.02
CA ILE A 146 25.25 10.76 1.70
C ILE A 146 25.05 9.61 0.71
N LEU A 147 25.54 8.43 1.09
CA LEU A 147 25.28 7.18 0.38
C LEU A 147 24.13 6.43 1.06
N ILE A 148 23.04 6.18 0.34
CA ILE A 148 21.99 5.25 0.74
C ILE A 148 22.39 3.86 0.27
N SER A 149 22.79 3.03 1.22
CA SER A 149 23.13 1.62 1.02
C SER A 149 22.05 0.71 1.61
N THR A 150 22.29 -0.60 1.58
CA THR A 150 21.35 -1.63 2.01
C THR A 150 21.88 -2.44 3.20
N VAL A 151 20.98 -2.90 4.07
CA VAL A 151 21.22 -3.93 5.10
C VAL A 151 21.78 -5.25 4.55
N MET A 152 21.72 -5.50 3.23
CA MET A 152 22.34 -6.69 2.63
C MET A 152 23.87 -6.73 2.78
N SER A 153 24.50 -5.61 3.13
CA SER A 153 25.90 -5.57 3.54
C SER A 153 26.17 -6.28 4.88
N TRP A 154 25.11 -6.70 5.59
CA TRP A 154 25.13 -7.45 6.85
C TRP A 154 24.59 -8.87 6.76
N ALA A 155 24.04 -9.29 5.62
CA ALA A 155 23.22 -10.51 5.48
C ALA A 155 23.86 -11.83 5.97
N LYS A 156 25.20 -11.92 6.08
CA LYS A 156 25.91 -13.11 6.60
C LYS A 156 26.65 -12.84 7.91
N SER A 157 26.35 -11.75 8.58
CA SER A 157 26.90 -11.41 9.88
C SER A 157 26.39 -12.42 10.91
N LYS A 158 27.28 -12.88 11.78
CA LYS A 158 26.87 -13.68 12.94
C LYS A 158 26.36 -12.73 14.02
N PRO A 159 25.34 -13.12 14.81
CA PRO A 159 24.87 -12.30 15.92
C PRO A 159 26.04 -11.89 16.83
N PRO A 160 25.93 -10.72 17.50
CA PRO A 160 27.01 -10.20 18.33
C PRO A 160 27.41 -11.16 19.45
N ASP A 161 26.45 -11.92 19.99
CA ASP A 161 26.68 -13.03 20.89
C ASP A 161 26.43 -14.39 20.18
N SER A 162 27.34 -15.35 20.39
CA SER A 162 27.22 -16.70 19.84
C SER A 162 26.30 -17.60 20.66
N GLU A 163 26.01 -17.23 21.90
CA GLU A 163 25.12 -17.97 22.81
C GLU A 163 23.69 -17.42 22.81
N ASP A 164 23.51 -16.13 22.48
CA ASP A 164 22.20 -15.47 22.41
C ASP A 164 21.94 -14.91 20.99
N SER A 165 21.17 -15.67 20.22
CA SER A 165 20.75 -15.30 18.87
C SER A 165 19.66 -14.23 18.83
N GLU A 166 19.14 -13.78 19.98
CA GLU A 166 18.03 -12.83 20.03
C GLU A 166 18.48 -11.37 20.04
N ILE A 167 19.76 -11.11 20.34
CA ILE A 167 20.29 -9.75 20.43
C ILE A 167 20.31 -9.10 19.03
N PRO A 168 19.64 -7.93 18.84
CA PRO A 168 19.64 -7.22 17.58
C PRO A 168 21.00 -6.57 17.30
N PHE A 169 21.35 -6.44 16.01
CA PHE A 169 22.51 -5.65 15.59
C PHE A 169 22.25 -4.17 15.75
N THR A 170 23.29 -3.45 16.17
CA THR A 170 23.25 -2.01 16.37
C THR A 170 24.17 -1.28 15.39
N ASP A 171 24.05 0.05 15.33
CA ASP A 171 24.90 0.94 14.54
C ASP A 171 26.41 0.74 14.80
N GLU A 172 26.80 0.31 16.00
CA GLU A 172 28.21 0.17 16.39
C GLU A 172 28.88 -1.07 15.81
N ASP A 173 28.09 -2.11 15.53
CA ASP A 173 28.55 -3.42 15.08
C ASP A 173 29.03 -3.44 13.62
N TYR A 174 28.94 -2.30 12.92
CA TYR A 174 29.22 -2.24 11.48
C TYR A 174 30.61 -2.74 11.13
N ARG A 175 31.58 -2.64 12.04
CA ARG A 175 32.97 -3.06 11.77
C ARG A 175 33.15 -4.56 11.61
N THR A 176 32.29 -5.37 12.22
CA THR A 176 32.40 -6.85 12.22
C THR A 176 31.48 -7.52 11.19
N ARG A 177 30.68 -6.73 10.47
CA ARG A 177 29.68 -7.21 9.51
C ARG A 177 30.26 -8.02 8.34
N LYS A 178 29.44 -8.93 7.82
CA LYS A 178 29.70 -9.73 6.62
C LYS A 178 28.53 -9.60 5.63
N SER A 179 28.85 -9.20 4.41
CA SER A 179 27.87 -9.03 3.34
C SER A 179 27.48 -10.34 2.68
N HIS A 180 26.34 -10.31 2.00
CA HIS A 180 26.01 -11.34 1.01
C HIS A 180 27.05 -11.32 -0.15
N PRO A 181 27.39 -12.46 -0.77
CA PRO A 181 28.35 -12.51 -1.88
C PRO A 181 27.97 -11.60 -3.06
N ASN A 182 26.67 -11.47 -3.35
CA ASN A 182 26.18 -10.59 -4.42
C ASN A 182 26.24 -9.09 -4.08
N PHE A 183 26.51 -8.75 -2.82
CA PHE A 183 26.53 -7.37 -2.30
C PHE A 183 27.93 -6.98 -1.79
N MET A 184 28.97 -7.65 -2.27
CA MET A 184 30.37 -7.32 -1.94
C MET A 184 30.77 -5.94 -2.47
N ASP A 185 30.20 -5.49 -3.59
CA ASP A 185 30.50 -4.19 -4.15
C ASP A 185 29.89 -3.05 -3.30
N HIS A 186 28.69 -3.26 -2.74
CA HIS A 186 28.08 -2.33 -1.79
C HIS A 186 28.97 -2.09 -0.56
N ILE A 187 29.43 -3.15 0.11
CA ILE A 187 30.31 -3.00 1.28
C ILE A 187 31.66 -2.34 0.94
N ASN A 188 32.19 -2.58 -0.26
CA ASN A 188 33.41 -1.94 -0.74
C ASN A 188 33.20 -0.43 -0.96
N ALA A 189 32.08 -0.04 -1.55
CA ALA A 189 31.69 1.36 -1.72
C ALA A 189 31.48 2.07 -0.38
N GLU A 190 30.78 1.44 0.57
CA GLU A 190 30.58 1.97 1.92
C GLU A 190 31.93 2.25 2.61
N LYS A 191 32.87 1.29 2.56
CA LYS A 191 34.21 1.44 3.15
C LYS A 191 35.01 2.56 2.50
N LEU A 192 34.92 2.72 1.18
CA LEU A 192 35.58 3.80 0.45
C LEU A 192 35.07 5.16 0.92
N ILE A 193 33.76 5.34 0.97
CA ILE A 193 33.13 6.62 1.32
C ILE A 193 33.45 7.00 2.76
N LEU A 194 33.34 6.06 3.70
CA LEU A 194 33.75 6.28 5.09
C LEU A 194 35.23 6.66 5.23
N LYS A 195 36.11 6.17 4.35
CA LYS A 195 37.52 6.54 4.34
C LYS A 195 37.72 7.98 3.87
N LEU A 196 36.98 8.42 2.86
CA LEU A 196 37.07 9.78 2.31
C LEU A 196 36.66 10.83 3.36
N GLY A 197 35.57 10.60 4.10
CA GLY A 197 35.10 11.52 5.15
C GLY A 197 36.05 11.74 6.32
N LYS A 198 36.99 10.81 6.58
CA LYS A 198 37.98 10.94 7.67
C LYS A 198 39.08 11.95 7.37
N THR A 199 39.22 12.39 6.12
CA THR A 199 40.35 13.26 5.71
C THR A 199 40.16 14.70 6.17
N ASN A 200 38.98 15.30 5.93
CA ASN A 200 38.69 16.67 6.37
C ASN A 200 37.19 16.90 6.55
N GLN A 201 36.71 16.61 7.77
CA GLN A 201 35.29 16.61 8.13
C GLN A 201 34.62 17.99 8.02
N HIS A 202 35.38 19.09 8.13
CA HIS A 202 34.81 20.44 8.11
C HIS A 202 34.47 20.94 6.71
N LYS A 203 35.16 20.45 5.67
CA LYS A 203 34.92 20.85 4.27
C LYS A 203 34.11 19.80 3.49
N PHE A 204 34.32 18.52 3.78
CA PHE A 204 33.65 17.43 3.10
C PHE A 204 33.27 16.36 4.11
N SER A 205 31.97 16.29 4.42
CA SER A 205 31.42 15.30 5.34
C SER A 205 30.76 14.19 4.52
N THR A 206 31.14 12.94 4.78
CA THR A 206 30.52 11.78 4.11
C THR A 206 29.73 10.95 5.11
N TYR A 207 28.55 10.50 4.72
CA TYR A 207 27.69 9.64 5.51
C TYR A 207 27.28 8.41 4.70
N VAL A 208 27.15 7.28 5.38
CA VAL A 208 26.61 6.04 4.83
C VAL A 208 25.38 5.69 5.66
N VAL A 209 24.23 5.61 4.99
CA VAL A 209 22.95 5.23 5.57
C VAL A 209 22.64 3.82 5.08
N ALA A 210 22.67 2.83 5.96
CA ALA A 210 22.25 1.47 5.64
C ALA A 210 20.74 1.35 5.86
N SER A 211 19.95 1.44 4.80
CA SER A 211 18.51 1.32 4.89
C SER A 211 18.08 -0.14 5.01
N GLY A 212 17.09 -0.39 5.88
CA GLY A 212 16.25 -1.58 5.81
C GLY A 212 15.52 -1.67 4.46
N HIS A 213 14.76 -2.74 4.28
CA HIS A 213 13.96 -2.91 3.07
C HIS A 213 12.85 -1.86 3.05
N GLN A 214 12.87 -1.07 1.98
CA GLN A 214 12.03 0.11 1.85
C GLN A 214 10.58 -0.27 1.48
N TYR A 215 9.60 0.28 2.19
CA TYR A 215 8.16 0.13 1.90
C TYR A 215 7.39 1.46 2.00
N GLY A 216 6.14 1.51 1.51
CA GLY A 216 5.31 2.72 1.45
C GLY A 216 5.29 3.40 0.08
N ALA A 217 4.26 4.18 -0.25
CA ALA A 217 4.19 5.02 -1.47
C ALA A 217 4.51 4.37 -2.86
N GLY A 218 4.41 3.03 -3.05
CA GLY A 218 4.58 2.40 -4.39
C GLY A 218 5.35 1.07 -4.47
N GLU A 219 5.17 0.30 -3.41
CA GLU A 219 6.03 -0.58 -2.60
C GLU A 219 7.12 -1.46 -3.23
N GLY A 220 8.34 -0.93 -3.35
CA GLY A 220 9.64 -1.58 -3.58
C GLY A 220 9.72 -3.12 -3.68
N VAL A 221 10.35 -3.76 -2.69
CA VAL A 221 10.61 -5.23 -2.72
C VAL A 221 9.32 -6.03 -2.49
N LEU A 222 8.36 -5.46 -1.76
CA LEU A 222 7.07 -6.10 -1.43
C LEU A 222 6.03 -6.02 -2.57
N HIS A 223 6.32 -5.30 -3.65
CA HIS A 223 5.40 -5.07 -4.77
C HIS A 223 4.85 -6.37 -5.33
N TYR A 224 5.69 -7.41 -5.39
CA TYR A 224 5.30 -8.73 -5.86
C TYR A 224 4.09 -9.26 -5.08
N PHE A 225 4.12 -9.18 -3.74
CA PHE A 225 3.01 -9.66 -2.90
C PHE A 225 1.77 -8.81 -3.08
N PHE A 226 1.91 -7.48 -3.09
CA PHE A 226 0.79 -6.56 -3.32
C PHE A 226 0.11 -6.79 -4.66
N LYS A 227 0.89 -6.96 -5.74
CA LYS A 227 0.39 -7.22 -7.08
C LYS A 227 -0.33 -8.57 -7.14
N MET A 228 0.25 -9.63 -6.55
CA MET A 228 -0.38 -10.95 -6.50
C MET A 228 -1.70 -10.92 -5.73
N CYS A 229 -1.75 -10.25 -4.57
CA CYS A 229 -2.99 -10.03 -3.82
C CYS A 229 -4.04 -9.33 -4.68
N TRP A 230 -3.63 -8.23 -5.30
CA TRP A 230 -4.52 -7.34 -6.04
C TRP A 230 -5.09 -7.98 -7.30
N LEU A 231 -4.35 -8.87 -7.96
CA LEU A 231 -4.85 -9.59 -9.13
C LEU A 231 -5.68 -10.82 -8.75
N SER A 232 -5.59 -11.28 -7.49
CA SER A 232 -6.31 -12.46 -6.98
C SER A 232 -6.15 -13.70 -7.87
N GLU A 233 -4.98 -13.86 -8.50
CA GLU A 233 -4.69 -14.95 -9.43
C GLU A 233 -4.51 -16.29 -8.72
N THR A 234 -4.14 -16.27 -7.43
CA THR A 234 -3.93 -17.46 -6.61
C THR A 234 -4.80 -17.43 -5.35
N PRO A 235 -5.34 -18.59 -4.91
CA PRO A 235 -6.15 -18.69 -3.71
C PRO A 235 -5.34 -18.49 -2.42
N ALA A 236 -4.02 -18.67 -2.48
CA ALA A 236 -3.08 -18.45 -1.39
C ALA A 236 -1.82 -17.75 -1.90
N ILE A 237 -1.16 -17.00 -1.03
CA ILE A 237 0.05 -16.25 -1.36
C ILE A 237 1.28 -17.04 -0.94
N PRO A 238 2.29 -17.20 -1.82
CA PRO A 238 3.48 -17.95 -1.50
C PRO A 238 4.36 -17.21 -0.48
N VAL A 239 4.73 -17.89 0.60
CA VAL A 239 5.80 -17.50 1.52
C VAL A 239 7.03 -18.33 1.19
N PHE A 240 8.16 -17.68 0.88
CA PHE A 240 9.37 -18.38 0.45
C PHE A 240 10.14 -18.95 1.65
N GLY A 241 10.34 -20.26 1.67
CA GLY A 241 10.97 -20.99 2.77
C GLY A 241 10.05 -21.16 3.97
N ASP A 242 10.63 -21.15 5.17
CA ASP A 242 9.89 -21.39 6.42
C ASP A 242 9.09 -20.17 6.89
N GLY A 243 9.42 -18.97 6.39
CA GLY A 243 8.78 -17.70 6.74
C GLY A 243 9.27 -17.05 8.03
N ASN A 244 10.02 -17.77 8.86
CA ASN A 244 10.50 -17.33 10.18
C ASN A 244 11.72 -16.37 10.13
N ASN A 245 12.07 -15.87 8.96
CA ASN A 245 13.22 -14.98 8.80
C ASN A 245 12.81 -13.53 9.09
N PHE A 246 13.60 -12.84 9.91
CA PHE A 246 13.37 -11.45 10.27
C PHE A 246 13.87 -10.52 9.17
N ILE A 247 12.99 -9.64 8.71
CA ILE A 247 13.28 -8.68 7.64
C ILE A 247 13.28 -7.28 8.25
N PRO A 248 14.44 -6.62 8.35
CA PRO A 248 14.48 -5.22 8.77
C PRO A 248 13.88 -4.34 7.67
N THR A 249 12.92 -3.51 8.04
CA THR A 249 12.17 -2.66 7.11
C THR A 249 12.28 -1.19 7.50
N ILE A 250 12.01 -0.30 6.55
CA ILE A 250 11.86 1.14 6.80
C ILE A 250 10.86 1.76 5.83
N HIS A 251 10.00 2.64 6.34
CA HIS A 251 9.11 3.42 5.49
C HIS A 251 9.89 4.46 4.66
N VAL A 252 9.58 4.65 3.37
CA VAL A 252 10.39 5.53 2.50
C VAL A 252 10.36 6.99 2.95
N LEU A 253 9.25 7.46 3.52
CA LEU A 253 9.16 8.82 4.07
C LEU A 253 9.98 8.97 5.35
N ASP A 254 10.05 7.92 6.18
CA ASP A 254 10.87 7.94 7.40
C ASP A 254 12.36 7.93 7.03
N LEU A 255 12.74 7.18 5.99
CA LEU A 255 14.07 7.26 5.40
C LEU A 255 14.38 8.68 4.90
N ALA A 256 13.43 9.35 4.23
CA ALA A 256 13.60 10.72 3.77
C ALA A 256 13.81 11.70 4.96
N ALA A 257 13.06 11.53 6.05
CA ALA A 257 13.22 12.31 7.28
C ALA A 257 14.58 12.09 7.96
N VAL A 258 15.10 10.84 7.94
CA VAL A 258 16.47 10.54 8.40
C VAL A 258 17.50 11.26 7.54
N LEU A 259 17.33 11.27 6.22
CA LEU A 259 18.26 11.96 5.30
C LEU A 259 18.25 13.48 5.49
N GLN A 260 17.07 14.07 5.73
CA GLN A 260 16.94 15.49 6.08
C GLN A 260 17.69 15.80 7.39
N ASN A 261 17.48 15.00 8.43
CA ASN A 261 18.15 15.16 9.72
C ASN A 261 19.68 15.09 9.58
N ILE A 262 20.20 14.19 8.75
CA ILE A 262 21.65 14.10 8.48
C ILE A 262 22.16 15.35 7.75
N ALA A 263 21.40 15.84 6.77
CA ALA A 263 21.75 17.03 5.99
C ALA A 263 21.81 18.31 6.84
N ASP A 264 20.91 18.42 7.83
CA ASP A 264 20.80 19.57 8.74
C ASP A 264 21.75 19.47 9.93
N ARG A 265 21.69 18.38 10.71
CA ARG A 265 22.42 18.23 11.99
C ARG A 265 23.91 17.90 11.80
N ARG A 266 24.28 17.27 10.68
CA ARG A 266 25.65 16.79 10.39
C ARG A 266 26.24 16.03 11.58
N PRO A 267 25.72 14.83 11.89
CA PRO A 267 26.11 14.07 13.08
C PRO A 267 27.60 13.69 13.08
N ARG A 268 28.12 13.37 14.26
CA ARG A 268 29.51 12.90 14.43
C ARG A 268 29.72 11.47 13.90
N PHE A 269 28.67 10.65 13.94
CA PHE A 269 28.71 9.28 13.45
C PHE A 269 28.44 9.28 11.94
N HIS A 270 29.32 8.61 11.19
CA HIS A 270 29.30 8.61 9.73
C HIS A 270 28.62 7.37 9.12
N TYR A 271 28.33 6.36 9.94
CA TYR A 271 27.57 5.18 9.54
C TYR A 271 26.29 5.16 10.37
N ILE A 272 25.14 5.13 9.70
CA ILE A 272 23.82 5.22 10.31
C ILE A 272 22.97 4.09 9.76
N LEU A 273 22.34 3.32 10.63
CA LEU A 273 21.39 2.29 10.32
C LEU A 273 19.99 2.91 10.31
N ALA A 274 19.28 2.75 9.21
CA ALA A 274 17.93 3.28 9.04
C ALA A 274 16.93 2.13 8.94
N VAL A 275 16.39 1.73 10.10
CA VAL A 275 15.42 0.65 10.27
C VAL A 275 14.33 1.11 11.25
N ASP A 276 13.11 0.62 11.05
CA ASP A 276 11.99 0.84 11.96
C ASP A 276 12.19 0.02 13.25
N ALA A 277 11.39 0.31 14.29
CA ALA A 277 11.44 -0.44 15.55
C ALA A 277 10.81 -1.85 15.44
N SER A 278 10.18 -2.16 14.31
CA SER A 278 9.46 -3.42 14.11
C SER A 278 10.39 -4.60 13.83
N MET A 279 10.11 -5.74 14.45
CA MET A 279 10.85 -6.99 14.27
C MET A 279 9.94 -8.07 13.69
N HIS A 280 9.44 -7.85 12.48
CA HIS A 280 8.50 -8.78 11.84
C HIS A 280 9.21 -9.87 11.03
N THR A 281 8.60 -11.05 11.04
CA THR A 281 8.99 -12.16 10.16
C THR A 281 8.41 -11.98 8.76
N LEU A 282 9.01 -12.63 7.75
CA LEU A 282 8.47 -12.62 6.38
C LEU A 282 7.02 -13.16 6.37
N GLU A 283 6.73 -14.19 7.15
CA GLU A 283 5.40 -14.76 7.27
C GLU A 283 4.38 -13.74 7.80
N GLU A 284 4.70 -13.02 8.88
CA GLU A 284 3.83 -11.96 9.43
C GLU A 284 3.56 -10.85 8.41
N LEU A 285 4.60 -10.38 7.71
CA LEU A 285 4.46 -9.35 6.69
C LEU A 285 3.53 -9.83 5.55
N VAL A 286 3.77 -11.03 5.02
CA VAL A 286 2.95 -11.58 3.92
C VAL A 286 1.53 -11.89 4.39
N LYS A 287 1.34 -12.39 5.62
CA LYS A 287 0.03 -12.63 6.22
C LYS A 287 -0.75 -11.32 6.37
N CYS A 288 -0.10 -10.25 6.85
CA CYS A 288 -0.70 -8.93 6.99
C CYS A 288 -1.14 -8.36 5.63
N ILE A 289 -0.27 -8.44 4.61
CA ILE A 289 -0.59 -8.02 3.25
C ILE A 289 -1.74 -8.88 2.69
N SER A 290 -1.72 -10.19 2.89
CA SER A 290 -2.77 -11.11 2.43
C SER A 290 -4.13 -10.79 3.04
N LYS A 291 -4.19 -10.54 4.37
CA LYS A 291 -5.43 -10.19 5.08
C LYS A 291 -6.02 -8.85 4.61
N ASN A 292 -5.19 -7.86 4.30
CA ASN A 292 -5.64 -6.51 3.95
C ASN A 292 -5.85 -6.30 2.45
N VAL A 293 -5.07 -6.93 1.59
CA VAL A 293 -5.12 -6.69 0.14
C VAL A 293 -5.78 -7.85 -0.60
N GLY A 294 -5.55 -9.07 -0.14
CA GLY A 294 -5.83 -10.30 -0.87
C GLY A 294 -6.80 -11.26 -0.17
N PRO A 295 -6.67 -12.58 -0.42
CA PRO A 295 -7.61 -13.60 0.03
C PRO A 295 -7.42 -14.04 1.51
N GLY A 296 -6.43 -13.48 2.23
CA GLY A 296 -6.15 -13.81 3.62
C GLY A 296 -5.41 -15.13 3.86
N LYS A 297 -5.16 -15.93 2.81
CA LYS A 297 -4.48 -17.24 2.90
C LYS A 297 -3.02 -17.15 2.45
N ILE A 298 -2.17 -17.91 3.12
CA ILE A 298 -0.74 -18.03 2.81
C ILE A 298 -0.37 -19.50 2.62
N GLU A 299 0.63 -19.76 1.79
CA GLU A 299 1.15 -21.10 1.52
C GLU A 299 2.68 -21.07 1.53
N LYS A 300 3.31 -21.94 2.33
CA LYS A 300 4.77 -22.03 2.39
C LYS A 300 5.29 -22.81 1.20
N ILE A 301 6.20 -22.21 0.44
CA ILE A 301 6.83 -22.85 -0.72
C ILE A 301 8.35 -22.95 -0.53
N PRO A 302 8.98 -24.02 -1.00
CA PRO A 302 10.42 -24.21 -0.85
C PRO A 302 11.20 -23.11 -1.61
N LYS A 303 12.39 -22.76 -1.11
CA LYS A 303 13.19 -21.63 -1.59
C LYS A 303 13.58 -21.77 -3.06
N GLU A 304 13.72 -23.01 -3.55
CA GLU A 304 14.06 -23.33 -4.93
C GLU A 304 12.96 -22.90 -5.91
N ASN A 305 11.70 -22.96 -5.47
CA ASN A 305 10.56 -22.56 -6.30
C ASN A 305 10.45 -21.03 -6.45
N ALA A 306 11.08 -20.28 -5.55
CA ALA A 306 11.13 -18.82 -5.64
C ALA A 306 11.84 -18.36 -6.93
N PHE A 307 12.86 -19.09 -7.38
CA PHE A 307 13.62 -18.80 -8.60
C PHE A 307 12.85 -19.06 -9.91
N LEU A 308 11.71 -19.76 -9.84
CA LEU A 308 10.85 -19.99 -11.00
C LEU A 308 9.98 -18.77 -11.33
N SER A 309 9.82 -17.85 -10.38
CA SER A 309 9.05 -16.63 -10.58
C SER A 309 9.79 -15.68 -11.53
N LYS A 310 9.14 -15.32 -12.64
CA LYS A 310 9.74 -14.42 -13.65
C LYS A 310 9.75 -12.94 -13.24
N GLU A 311 9.00 -12.60 -12.18
CA GLU A 311 8.80 -11.22 -11.75
C GLU A 311 9.80 -10.77 -10.67
N LEU A 312 10.43 -11.71 -9.95
CA LEU A 312 11.42 -11.41 -8.93
C LEU A 312 12.83 -11.49 -9.50
N THR A 313 13.62 -10.44 -9.27
CA THR A 313 15.05 -10.45 -9.57
C THR A 313 15.80 -11.26 -8.51
N GLN A 314 17.00 -11.74 -8.85
CA GLN A 314 17.85 -12.42 -7.87
C GLN A 314 18.13 -11.54 -6.64
N MET A 315 18.29 -10.23 -6.85
CA MET A 315 18.47 -9.26 -5.77
C MET A 315 17.26 -9.22 -4.83
N HIS A 316 16.03 -9.23 -5.37
CA HIS A 316 14.80 -9.25 -4.57
C HIS A 316 14.67 -10.55 -3.76
N LEU A 317 15.03 -11.69 -4.35
CA LEU A 317 15.02 -12.98 -3.65
C LEU A 317 16.02 -13.01 -2.49
N ASP A 318 17.25 -12.55 -2.74
CA ASP A 318 18.28 -12.45 -1.69
C ASP A 318 17.81 -11.54 -0.55
N MET A 319 17.14 -10.43 -0.88
CA MET A 319 16.54 -9.52 0.10
C MET A 319 15.42 -10.18 0.91
N LEU A 320 14.51 -10.92 0.28
CA LEU A 320 13.40 -11.59 0.99
C LEU A 320 13.85 -12.77 1.86
N LEU A 321 15.01 -13.37 1.58
CA LEU A 321 15.57 -14.49 2.34
C LEU A 321 16.52 -14.03 3.47
N VAL A 322 16.67 -12.73 3.68
CA VAL A 322 17.50 -12.18 4.75
C VAL A 322 16.91 -12.54 6.11
N ASN A 323 17.79 -12.82 7.07
CA ASN A 323 17.41 -13.03 8.47
C ASN A 323 18.30 -12.18 9.36
N LEU A 324 17.85 -10.96 9.66
CA LEU A 324 18.58 -9.99 10.47
C LEU A 324 17.62 -9.31 11.44
N ARG A 325 17.99 -9.30 12.73
CA ARG A 325 17.36 -8.46 13.75
C ARG A 325 18.22 -7.22 13.93
N MET A 326 17.64 -6.04 13.77
CA MET A 326 18.37 -4.77 13.70
C MET A 326 17.60 -3.69 14.41
N GLU A 327 18.28 -2.93 15.25
CA GLU A 327 17.70 -1.80 15.97
C GLU A 327 18.64 -0.61 15.88
N SER A 328 18.10 0.57 15.55
CA SER A 328 18.89 1.80 15.61
C SER A 328 18.60 2.57 16.89
N MET A 329 19.56 2.56 17.81
CA MET A 329 19.52 3.44 18.98
C MET A 329 19.80 4.90 18.59
N PHE A 330 20.63 5.11 17.56
CA PHE A 330 21.09 6.44 17.19
C PHE A 330 19.97 7.35 16.68
N LEU A 331 19.04 6.81 15.90
CA LEU A 331 17.90 7.57 15.37
C LEU A 331 17.00 8.08 16.51
N ASN A 332 16.66 7.20 17.45
CA ASN A 332 15.76 7.51 18.56
C ASN A 332 16.35 8.55 19.52
N GLU A 333 17.66 8.53 19.76
CA GLU A 333 18.31 9.44 20.71
C GLU A 333 18.74 10.78 20.09
N THR A 334 19.09 10.80 18.81
CA THR A 334 19.79 11.94 18.20
C THR A 334 18.94 12.76 17.22
N PHE A 335 17.92 12.18 16.62
CA PHE A 335 17.12 12.84 15.59
C PHE A 335 15.72 13.18 16.07
N ASN A 336 15.22 14.32 15.60
CA ASN A 336 13.82 14.68 15.77
C ASN A 336 13.09 14.25 14.49
N ILE A 337 12.45 13.08 14.53
CA ILE A 337 11.76 12.49 13.39
C ILE A 337 10.28 12.44 13.69
N LYS A 338 9.47 13.05 12.82
CA LYS A 338 8.03 12.78 12.76
C LYS A 338 7.83 11.45 12.05
N TRP A 339 7.81 10.37 12.82
CA TRP A 339 7.67 9.03 12.28
C TRP A 339 6.28 8.83 11.67
N VAL A 340 6.26 8.32 10.44
CA VAL A 340 5.06 7.85 9.77
C VAL A 340 4.76 6.41 10.18
N ALA A 341 5.78 5.55 10.28
CA ALA A 341 5.58 4.13 10.58
C ALA A 341 6.65 3.56 11.53
N GLN A 342 6.86 4.18 12.70
CA GLN A 342 7.83 3.69 13.70
C GLN A 342 7.57 2.24 14.13
N ALA A 343 6.29 1.87 14.27
CA ALA A 343 5.84 0.53 14.66
C ALA A 343 5.87 -0.49 13.50
N GLY A 344 6.30 -0.08 12.30
CA GLY A 344 6.45 -0.94 11.13
C GLY A 344 5.21 -1.07 10.25
N LEU A 345 5.32 -1.96 9.26
CA LEU A 345 4.29 -2.19 8.24
C LEU A 345 3.01 -2.82 8.80
N VAL A 346 3.10 -3.73 9.79
CA VAL A 346 1.95 -4.51 10.24
C VAL A 346 0.90 -3.61 10.89
N GLU A 347 1.32 -2.71 11.77
CA GLU A 347 0.44 -1.76 12.45
C GLU A 347 -0.10 -0.69 11.48
N ASN A 348 0.73 -0.25 10.53
CA ASN A 348 0.40 0.86 9.62
C ASN A 348 -0.12 0.42 8.25
N ILE A 349 -0.49 -0.86 8.09
CA ILE A 349 -0.85 -1.45 6.81
C ILE A 349 -2.00 -0.71 6.11
N LYS A 350 -2.99 -0.20 6.86
CA LYS A 350 -4.13 0.53 6.29
C LYS A 350 -3.68 1.80 5.54
N GLN A 351 -2.72 2.52 6.11
CA GLN A 351 -2.15 3.71 5.47
C GLN A 351 -1.35 3.30 4.24
N VAL A 352 -0.47 2.32 4.37
CA VAL A 352 0.39 1.83 3.27
C VAL A 352 -0.44 1.34 2.07
N VAL A 353 -1.54 0.61 2.32
CA VAL A 353 -2.47 0.18 1.26
C VAL A 353 -3.12 1.37 0.55
N ASN A 354 -3.47 2.43 1.28
CA ASN A 354 -4.03 3.64 0.68
C ASN A 354 -2.99 4.38 -0.19
N GLU A 355 -1.75 4.49 0.30
CA GLU A 355 -0.64 5.06 -0.48
C GLU A 355 -0.35 4.24 -1.74
N TYR A 356 -0.40 2.91 -1.65
CA TYR A 356 -0.26 2.03 -2.81
C TYR A 356 -1.37 2.27 -3.84
N LYS A 357 -2.62 2.45 -3.39
CA LYS A 357 -3.74 2.79 -4.28
C LYS A 357 -3.54 4.13 -4.96
N GLN A 358 -3.16 5.16 -4.21
CA GLN A 358 -2.95 6.51 -4.73
C GLN A 358 -1.79 6.58 -5.73
N SER A 359 -0.63 6.00 -5.37
CA SER A 359 0.57 6.02 -6.21
C SER A 359 0.38 5.33 -7.57
N ARG A 360 -0.46 4.29 -7.63
CA ARG A 360 -0.73 3.51 -8.84
C ARG A 360 -2.03 3.91 -9.54
N GLY A 361 -2.81 4.83 -8.97
CA GLY A 361 -4.13 5.22 -9.48
C GLY A 361 -5.15 4.07 -9.48
N LEU A 362 -5.05 3.18 -8.49
CA LEU A 362 -5.95 2.03 -8.34
C LEU A 362 -7.24 2.48 -7.67
N LEU A 363 -8.24 2.82 -8.48
CA LEU A 363 -9.58 3.17 -8.03
C LEU A 363 -10.49 1.95 -8.11
N PRO A 364 -11.20 1.58 -7.02
CA PRO A 364 -12.15 0.48 -7.05
C PRO A 364 -13.33 0.85 -7.96
N LEU A 365 -13.60 0.05 -8.99
CA LEU A 365 -14.74 0.26 -9.87
C LEU A 365 -15.97 -0.44 -9.30
N LYS A 366 -16.96 0.34 -8.87
CA LYS A 366 -18.18 -0.18 -8.28
C LYS A 366 -19.36 0.07 -9.22
N VAL A 367 -19.92 -1.01 -9.74
CA VAL A 367 -20.98 -0.95 -10.75
C VAL A 367 -22.22 -1.68 -10.23
N CYS A 368 -23.40 -1.07 -10.40
CA CYS A 368 -24.69 -1.70 -10.14
C CYS A 368 -25.46 -1.83 -11.45
N ILE A 369 -25.90 -3.04 -11.78
CA ILE A 369 -26.69 -3.31 -12.99
C ILE A 369 -28.14 -3.58 -12.58
N HIS A 370 -29.02 -2.69 -13.01
CA HIS A 370 -30.45 -2.77 -12.81
C HIS A 370 -31.18 -3.01 -14.14
N GLY A 371 -32.39 -3.57 -14.09
CA GLY A 371 -33.22 -3.79 -15.28
C GLY A 371 -34.17 -4.99 -15.13
N PRO A 372 -35.07 -5.20 -16.10
CA PRO A 372 -36.08 -6.24 -16.03
C PRO A 372 -35.48 -7.65 -16.09
N PRO A 373 -36.17 -8.68 -15.58
CA PRO A 373 -35.71 -10.07 -15.70
C PRO A 373 -35.59 -10.47 -17.18
N GLY A 374 -34.57 -11.27 -17.54
CA GLY A 374 -34.38 -11.77 -18.90
C GLY A 374 -33.70 -10.82 -19.91
N VAL A 375 -33.37 -9.57 -19.53
CA VAL A 375 -32.66 -8.62 -20.43
C VAL A 375 -31.19 -9.00 -20.70
N GLY A 376 -30.60 -9.84 -19.83
CA GLY A 376 -29.21 -10.28 -19.93
C GLY A 376 -28.25 -9.58 -18.95
N LYS A 377 -28.76 -9.07 -17.82
CA LYS A 377 -27.96 -8.44 -16.73
C LYS A 377 -26.75 -9.28 -16.35
N SER A 378 -26.97 -10.56 -16.02
CA SER A 378 -25.90 -11.47 -15.62
C SER A 378 -24.85 -11.70 -16.70
N THR A 379 -25.24 -11.72 -17.97
CA THR A 379 -24.30 -11.86 -19.09
C THR A 379 -23.41 -10.62 -19.22
N ILE A 380 -23.98 -9.42 -19.11
CA ILE A 380 -23.23 -8.17 -19.14
C ILE A 380 -22.34 -8.05 -17.90
N ALA A 381 -22.85 -8.42 -16.72
CA ALA A 381 -22.08 -8.45 -15.48
C ALA A 381 -20.86 -9.37 -15.61
N GLU A 382 -21.02 -10.58 -16.18
CA GLU A 382 -19.93 -11.52 -16.40
C GLU A 382 -18.89 -10.99 -17.39
N GLU A 383 -19.30 -10.33 -18.48
CA GLU A 383 -18.37 -9.72 -19.43
C GLU A 383 -17.59 -8.54 -18.81
N LEU A 384 -18.27 -7.68 -18.03
CA LEU A 384 -17.64 -6.58 -17.31
C LEU A 384 -16.63 -7.11 -16.28
N CYS A 385 -17.01 -8.13 -15.50
CA CYS A 385 -16.12 -8.76 -14.54
C CYS A 385 -14.88 -9.36 -15.21
N LYS A 386 -15.04 -10.02 -16.37
CA LYS A 386 -13.91 -10.59 -17.13
C LYS A 386 -12.97 -9.52 -17.69
N ARG A 387 -13.50 -8.40 -18.19
CA ARG A 387 -12.68 -7.34 -18.79
C ARG A 387 -11.94 -6.51 -17.76
N TYR A 388 -12.61 -6.15 -16.68
CA TYR A 388 -12.05 -5.27 -15.65
C TYR A 388 -11.48 -6.05 -14.45
N LYS A 389 -11.55 -7.39 -14.47
CA LYS A 389 -11.15 -8.27 -13.35
C LYS A 389 -11.84 -7.90 -12.03
N LEU A 390 -13.15 -7.63 -12.08
CA LEU A 390 -13.96 -7.25 -10.93
C LEU A 390 -14.67 -8.47 -10.32
N HIS A 391 -15.09 -8.32 -9.06
CA HIS A 391 -15.89 -9.34 -8.38
C HIS A 391 -17.35 -9.29 -8.82
N HIS A 392 -17.84 -10.39 -9.37
CA HIS A 392 -19.26 -10.57 -9.69
C HIS A 392 -20.03 -10.93 -8.42
N ILE A 393 -20.94 -10.07 -7.98
CA ILE A 393 -21.77 -10.30 -6.81
C ILE A 393 -23.16 -10.72 -7.28
N LYS A 394 -23.44 -12.03 -7.20
CA LYS A 394 -24.78 -12.62 -7.30
C LYS A 394 -25.26 -13.02 -5.91
N ILE A 395 -26.53 -12.72 -5.59
CA ILE A 395 -27.11 -13.03 -4.27
C ILE A 395 -26.94 -14.52 -3.91
N ASN A 396 -27.27 -15.42 -4.84
CA ASN A 396 -27.19 -16.87 -4.63
C ASN A 396 -25.75 -17.35 -4.35
N ASP A 397 -24.76 -16.74 -5.01
CA ASP A 397 -23.35 -17.08 -4.82
C ASP A 397 -22.86 -16.59 -3.46
N VAL A 398 -23.25 -15.37 -3.05
CA VAL A 398 -22.92 -14.83 -1.72
C VAL A 398 -23.51 -15.70 -0.61
N ILE A 399 -24.76 -16.12 -0.73
CA ILE A 399 -25.41 -17.00 0.24
C ILE A 399 -24.68 -18.34 0.30
N SER A 400 -24.40 -18.95 -0.86
CA SER A 400 -23.74 -20.26 -0.93
C SER A 400 -22.32 -20.21 -0.37
N GLU A 401 -21.57 -19.14 -0.67
CA GLU A 401 -20.22 -18.90 -0.13
C GLU A 401 -20.25 -18.71 1.39
N LYS A 402 -21.20 -17.93 1.92
CA LYS A 402 -21.35 -17.76 3.37
C LYS A 402 -21.69 -19.09 4.05
N ILE A 403 -22.61 -19.88 3.49
CA ILE A 403 -22.95 -21.21 4.02
C ILE A 403 -21.71 -22.11 4.03
N ALA A 404 -20.95 -22.15 2.93
CA ALA A 404 -19.73 -22.97 2.86
C ALA A 404 -18.65 -22.51 3.86
N ASN A 405 -18.50 -21.20 4.06
CA ASN A 405 -17.57 -20.66 5.05
C ASN A 405 -17.99 -21.01 6.47
N LEU A 406 -19.28 -20.88 6.80
CA LEU A 406 -19.83 -21.27 8.10
C LEU A 406 -19.68 -22.78 8.33
N GLU A 407 -19.98 -23.62 7.33
CA GLU A 407 -19.79 -25.08 7.42
C GLU A 407 -18.32 -25.45 7.67
N LYS A 408 -17.37 -24.73 7.06
CA LYS A 408 -15.95 -24.94 7.29
C LYS A 408 -15.55 -24.61 8.73
N ILE A 409 -16.06 -23.50 9.28
CA ILE A 409 -15.80 -23.07 10.67
C ILE A 409 -16.38 -24.10 11.67
N VAL A 410 -17.55 -24.67 11.37
CA VAL A 410 -18.13 -25.73 12.21
C VAL A 410 -17.33 -27.03 12.10
N ALA A 411 -16.86 -27.38 10.91
CA ALA A 411 -16.09 -28.61 10.69
C ALA A 411 -14.69 -28.58 11.32
N SER A 412 -14.03 -27.42 11.43
CA SER A 412 -12.73 -27.32 12.13
C SER A 412 -12.85 -27.66 13.62
N LYS A 413 -13.98 -27.31 14.25
CA LYS A 413 -14.28 -27.66 15.66
C LYS A 413 -14.34 -29.18 15.90
N GLU A 414 -14.81 -29.96 14.94
CA GLU A 414 -14.89 -31.43 15.09
C GLU A 414 -13.50 -32.09 15.07
N LEU A 415 -12.53 -31.51 14.36
CA LEU A 415 -11.17 -32.04 14.24
C LEU A 415 -10.26 -31.72 15.44
N ASP A 416 -10.51 -30.60 16.13
CA ASP A 416 -9.76 -30.21 17.34
C ASP A 416 -10.19 -30.97 18.59
N SER A 417 -11.32 -31.68 18.54
CA SER A 417 -11.82 -32.49 19.66
C SER A 417 -11.10 -33.84 19.85
N ASP A 418 -10.33 -34.30 18.85
CA ASP A 418 -9.67 -35.62 18.87
C ASP A 418 -8.12 -35.60 18.83
N ASN A 419 -7.45 -34.43 18.79
CA ASN A 419 -5.98 -34.34 18.85
C ASN A 419 -5.49 -33.35 19.91
N VAL A 420 -5.32 -33.84 21.14
CA VAL A 420 -4.48 -33.17 22.16
C VAL A 420 -3.02 -33.55 21.88
N GLU A 421 -2.35 -32.86 20.97
CA GLU A 421 -0.89 -32.70 21.02
C GLU A 421 -0.56 -31.21 20.89
N GLU A 422 0.09 -30.69 21.93
CA GLU A 422 0.56 -29.31 22.06
C GLU A 422 1.50 -28.95 20.90
N GLY A 423 1.01 -28.13 19.98
CA GLY A 423 1.81 -27.42 18.99
C GLY A 423 1.58 -25.93 19.14
N GLU A 424 2.51 -25.23 19.78
CA GLU A 424 2.57 -23.77 19.82
C GLU A 424 2.69 -23.23 18.39
N GLY A 425 1.59 -22.69 17.87
CA GLY A 425 1.53 -22.01 16.58
C GLY A 425 0.30 -21.14 16.57
N GLY A 426 0.43 -19.92 17.09
CA GLY A 426 -0.64 -18.94 17.23
C GLY A 426 -1.30 -18.60 15.89
N GLU A 427 -2.38 -19.31 15.59
CA GLU A 427 -3.43 -18.77 14.75
C GLU A 427 -4.18 -17.73 15.58
N GLU A 428 -3.79 -16.47 15.49
CA GLU A 428 -4.75 -15.37 15.68
C GLU A 428 -5.72 -15.41 14.49
N GLU A 429 -6.58 -16.45 14.48
CA GLU A 429 -7.92 -16.34 13.94
C GLU A 429 -8.65 -15.34 14.84
N GLU A 430 -9.37 -14.41 14.23
CA GLU A 430 -10.37 -13.62 14.97
C GLU A 430 -11.17 -14.60 15.83
N ASP A 431 -11.47 -14.26 17.09
CA ASP A 431 -12.34 -15.06 17.96
C ASP A 431 -13.72 -15.27 17.28
N ILE A 432 -13.79 -16.19 16.31
CA ILE A 432 -15.01 -16.56 15.64
C ILE A 432 -15.69 -17.46 16.64
N ASN A 433 -16.62 -16.88 17.39
CA ASN A 433 -17.44 -17.61 18.33
C ASN A 433 -18.19 -18.70 17.55
N VAL A 434 -17.67 -19.93 17.60
CA VAL A 434 -18.15 -21.06 16.77
C VAL A 434 -19.62 -21.34 17.08
N GLU A 435 -20.06 -21.10 18.32
CA GLU A 435 -21.46 -21.19 18.72
C GLU A 435 -22.36 -20.19 17.96
N ALA A 436 -21.88 -18.96 17.77
CA ALA A 436 -22.60 -17.95 16.98
C ALA A 436 -22.63 -18.31 15.49
N ALA A 437 -21.56 -18.91 14.96
CA ALA A 437 -21.52 -19.38 13.58
C ALA A 437 -22.49 -20.55 13.35
N GLU A 438 -22.59 -21.48 14.30
CA GLU A 438 -23.57 -22.59 14.28
C GLU A 438 -25.02 -22.08 14.34
N GLU A 439 -25.32 -21.11 15.22
CA GLU A 439 -26.66 -20.52 15.34
C GLU A 439 -27.08 -19.75 14.09
N LEU A 440 -26.16 -18.96 13.51
CA LEU A 440 -26.41 -18.24 12.26
C LEU A 440 -26.61 -19.21 11.09
N LEU A 441 -25.82 -20.29 11.01
CA LEU A 441 -25.98 -21.33 9.99
C LEU A 441 -27.36 -22.01 10.10
N ALA A 442 -27.77 -22.37 11.32
CA ALA A 442 -29.07 -22.98 11.58
C ALA A 442 -30.20 -22.04 11.17
N THR A 443 -30.11 -20.76 11.57
CA THR A 443 -31.11 -19.74 11.24
C THR A 443 -31.23 -19.51 9.72
N ILE A 444 -30.11 -19.43 9.01
CA ILE A 444 -30.09 -19.26 7.55
C ILE A 444 -30.67 -20.50 6.86
N LYS A 445 -30.34 -21.72 7.32
CA LYS A 445 -30.89 -22.96 6.76
C LYS A 445 -32.39 -23.09 7.02
N GLU A 446 -32.85 -22.80 8.23
CA GLU A 446 -34.27 -22.81 8.60
C GLU A 446 -35.07 -21.77 7.80
N SER A 447 -34.58 -20.53 7.67
CA SER A 447 -35.24 -19.50 6.87
C SER A 447 -35.36 -19.92 5.39
N LYS A 448 -34.29 -20.53 4.84
CA LYS A 448 -34.29 -21.05 3.48
C LYS A 448 -35.29 -22.20 3.28
N GLU A 449 -35.46 -23.07 4.26
CA GLU A 449 -36.43 -24.17 4.22
C GLU A 449 -37.88 -23.66 4.34
N GLN A 450 -38.13 -22.66 5.18
CA GLN A 450 -39.46 -22.08 5.40
C GLN A 450 -39.97 -21.28 4.19
N ASN A 451 -39.08 -20.58 3.47
CA ASN A 451 -39.42 -19.68 2.38
C ASN A 451 -39.14 -20.28 0.98
N ALA A 452 -39.30 -21.60 0.81
CA ALA A 452 -39.14 -22.30 -0.47
C ALA A 452 -37.81 -21.98 -1.19
N GLY A 453 -36.72 -21.84 -0.43
CA GLY A 453 -35.38 -21.56 -0.93
C GLY A 453 -34.96 -20.08 -0.93
N HIS A 454 -35.82 -19.16 -0.51
CA HIS A 454 -35.51 -17.72 -0.45
C HIS A 454 -35.18 -17.31 0.99
N LEU A 455 -34.23 -16.40 1.18
CA LEU A 455 -33.94 -15.82 2.50
C LEU A 455 -34.74 -14.53 2.67
N ASP A 456 -35.07 -14.17 3.91
CA ASP A 456 -35.71 -12.87 4.15
C ASP A 456 -34.77 -11.73 3.71
N ASP A 457 -35.35 -10.69 3.12
CA ASP A 457 -34.64 -9.52 2.56
C ASP A 457 -33.65 -8.90 3.55
N LYS A 458 -33.99 -8.89 4.85
CA LYS A 458 -33.09 -8.37 5.90
C LYS A 458 -31.79 -9.15 5.99
N TYR A 459 -31.85 -10.49 5.94
CA TYR A 459 -30.65 -11.33 5.97
C TYR A 459 -29.86 -11.18 4.67
N VAL A 460 -30.53 -11.11 3.52
CA VAL A 460 -29.87 -10.89 2.22
C VAL A 460 -29.11 -9.57 2.22
N VAL A 461 -29.72 -8.48 2.68
CA VAL A 461 -29.07 -7.16 2.79
C VAL A 461 -27.84 -7.25 3.69
N THR A 462 -27.94 -7.87 4.87
CA THR A 462 -26.78 -8.02 5.78
C THR A 462 -25.64 -8.81 5.13
N LEU A 463 -25.95 -9.95 4.49
CA LEU A 463 -24.95 -10.79 3.83
C LEU A 463 -24.26 -10.09 2.67
N VAL A 464 -25.04 -9.37 1.84
CA VAL A 464 -24.48 -8.59 0.73
C VAL A 464 -23.67 -7.40 1.26
N LYS A 465 -24.12 -6.72 2.32
CA LYS A 465 -23.38 -5.64 2.98
C LYS A 465 -22.03 -6.12 3.52
N GLU A 466 -21.99 -7.26 4.19
CA GLU A 466 -20.74 -7.90 4.63
C GLU A 466 -19.82 -8.22 3.45
N LYS A 467 -20.37 -8.79 2.36
CA LYS A 467 -19.58 -9.09 1.16
C LYS A 467 -19.02 -7.82 0.51
N LEU A 468 -19.80 -6.74 0.44
CA LEU A 468 -19.33 -5.46 -0.10
C LEU A 468 -18.27 -4.80 0.80
N LYS A 469 -18.34 -5.01 2.11
CA LYS A 469 -17.30 -4.59 3.08
C LYS A 469 -16.03 -5.45 3.03
N SER A 470 -16.04 -6.60 2.34
CA SER A 470 -14.86 -7.45 2.21
C SER A 470 -13.71 -6.72 1.48
N MET A 471 -12.46 -7.02 1.85
CA MET A 471 -11.28 -6.39 1.27
C MET A 471 -11.19 -6.53 -0.27
N PRO A 472 -11.52 -7.68 -0.89
CA PRO A 472 -11.49 -7.79 -2.34
C PRO A 472 -12.43 -6.79 -3.03
N CYS A 473 -13.66 -6.64 -2.52
CA CYS A 473 -14.64 -5.70 -3.06
C CYS A 473 -14.28 -4.23 -2.79
N ARG A 474 -13.67 -3.92 -1.64
CA ARG A 474 -13.21 -2.57 -1.30
C ARG A 474 -11.97 -2.13 -2.09
N ASN A 475 -11.12 -3.08 -2.46
CA ASN A 475 -9.86 -2.81 -3.13
C ASN A 475 -10.04 -2.77 -4.65
N GLN A 476 -10.61 -3.83 -5.25
CA GLN A 476 -10.77 -3.93 -6.71
C GLN A 476 -12.08 -3.30 -7.21
N GLY A 477 -13.11 -3.29 -6.36
CA GLY A 477 -14.47 -2.95 -6.75
C GLY A 477 -15.34 -4.19 -6.99
N TYR A 478 -16.54 -3.98 -7.52
CA TYR A 478 -17.53 -5.04 -7.67
C TYR A 478 -18.55 -4.72 -8.77
N VAL A 479 -19.25 -5.76 -9.23
CA VAL A 479 -20.43 -5.63 -10.09
C VAL A 479 -21.61 -6.31 -9.40
N LEU A 480 -22.62 -5.52 -9.00
CA LEU A 480 -23.89 -6.03 -8.45
C LEU A 480 -24.83 -6.42 -9.60
N ASP A 481 -25.29 -7.67 -9.56
CA ASP A 481 -26.20 -8.23 -10.57
C ASP A 481 -27.64 -8.24 -10.09
N GLY A 482 -28.42 -7.24 -10.50
CA GLY A 482 -29.87 -7.22 -10.31
C GLY A 482 -30.33 -6.95 -8.87
N PHE A 483 -29.42 -6.62 -7.94
CA PHE A 483 -29.73 -6.25 -6.56
C PHE A 483 -29.09 -4.90 -6.23
N PRO A 484 -29.75 -4.00 -5.48
CA PRO A 484 -31.10 -4.09 -4.88
C PRO A 484 -32.26 -3.99 -5.90
N GLU A 485 -33.43 -4.54 -5.55
CA GLU A 485 -34.65 -4.50 -6.38
C GLU A 485 -35.64 -3.44 -5.92
N THR A 486 -35.61 -3.04 -4.65
CA THR A 486 -36.52 -2.03 -4.07
C THR A 486 -35.76 -0.86 -3.44
N TYR A 487 -36.44 0.28 -3.34
CA TYR A 487 -35.92 1.47 -2.66
C TYR A 487 -35.51 1.19 -1.21
N GLU A 488 -36.33 0.42 -0.48
CA GLU A 488 -36.04 0.06 0.93
C GLU A 488 -34.79 -0.81 1.05
N GLN A 489 -34.60 -1.80 0.17
CA GLN A 489 -33.40 -2.61 0.14
C GLN A 489 -32.15 -1.78 -0.19
N ALA A 490 -32.25 -0.84 -1.14
CA ALA A 490 -31.15 0.05 -1.48
C ALA A 490 -30.78 0.94 -0.28
N LYS A 491 -31.78 1.51 0.38
CA LYS A 491 -31.61 2.30 1.59
C LYS A 491 -30.91 1.49 2.68
N ASP A 492 -31.39 0.29 3.00
CA ASP A 492 -30.81 -0.52 4.08
C ASP A 492 -29.39 -1.02 3.76
N LEU A 493 -29.12 -1.32 2.49
CA LEU A 493 -27.80 -1.78 2.03
C LEU A 493 -26.72 -0.70 2.12
N PHE A 494 -27.06 0.51 1.68
CA PHE A 494 -26.09 1.60 1.53
C PHE A 494 -26.09 2.60 2.69
N ASN A 495 -27.03 2.51 3.63
CA ASN A 495 -27.08 3.42 4.78
C ASN A 495 -25.90 3.20 5.76
N LEU A 496 -25.38 4.30 6.28
CA LEU A 496 -24.35 4.34 7.33
C LEU A 496 -24.98 3.98 8.69
N GLU A 497 -24.41 2.99 9.37
CA GLU A 497 -24.77 2.63 10.75
C GLU A 497 -24.12 3.60 11.76
N SER A 498 -24.38 4.90 11.64
CA SER A 498 -24.01 5.88 12.68
C SER A 498 -25.26 6.27 13.47
N GLU A 499 -25.24 6.06 14.79
CA GLU A 499 -26.34 6.31 15.74
C GLU A 499 -26.77 7.79 15.89
N ASP A 500 -26.23 8.71 15.08
CA ASP A 500 -26.58 10.13 15.12
C ASP A 500 -27.80 10.45 14.23
N GLU A 501 -28.98 10.21 14.80
CA GLU A 501 -30.33 10.55 14.29
C GLU A 501 -30.61 12.08 14.20
N GLU A 502 -29.63 12.95 14.43
CA GLU A 502 -29.85 14.40 14.41
C GLU A 502 -29.04 15.11 13.33
N THR A 503 -29.50 15.06 12.07
CA THR A 503 -29.22 16.12 11.08
C THR A 503 -30.17 16.00 9.89
N LYS A 504 -31.14 16.91 9.81
CA LYS A 504 -32.12 17.05 8.70
C LYS A 504 -31.46 17.63 7.45
N SER A 505 -30.61 16.84 6.80
CA SER A 505 -30.18 17.09 5.42
C SER A 505 -31.12 16.32 4.47
N LYS A 506 -31.49 16.90 3.33
CA LYS A 506 -32.40 16.27 2.34
C LYS A 506 -31.78 15.08 1.58
N ILE A 507 -30.48 14.81 1.79
CA ILE A 507 -29.74 13.73 1.14
C ILE A 507 -29.63 12.58 2.15
N PRO A 508 -29.99 11.34 1.78
CA PRO A 508 -29.77 10.17 2.63
C PRO A 508 -28.29 10.06 3.03
N LYS A 509 -27.98 9.77 4.30
CA LYS A 509 -26.60 9.41 4.69
C LYS A 509 -26.29 8.05 4.05
N TYR A 510 -25.16 7.93 3.35
CA TYR A 510 -24.75 6.69 2.68
C TYR A 510 -23.28 6.38 2.90
N ASP A 511 -22.90 5.11 2.87
CA ASP A 511 -21.53 4.65 3.09
C ASP A 511 -20.69 4.85 1.80
N PRO A 512 -19.75 5.81 1.76
CA PRO A 512 -18.93 6.05 0.57
C PRO A 512 -18.04 4.85 0.22
N LEU A 513 -17.80 3.93 1.17
CA LEU A 513 -17.03 2.72 0.92
C LEU A 513 -17.81 1.72 0.09
N ILE A 514 -19.13 1.69 0.21
CA ILE A 514 -19.97 0.64 -0.37
C ILE A 514 -20.74 1.16 -1.59
N VAL A 515 -21.16 2.43 -1.64
CA VAL A 515 -22.00 2.93 -2.72
C VAL A 515 -21.35 2.78 -4.12
N PRO A 516 -22.11 2.32 -5.14
CA PRO A 516 -21.64 2.19 -6.51
C PRO A 516 -21.43 3.56 -7.17
N GLU A 517 -20.39 3.69 -7.98
CA GLU A 517 -20.12 4.92 -8.75
C GLU A 517 -20.91 4.93 -10.07
N PHE A 518 -21.13 3.75 -10.65
CA PHE A 518 -21.85 3.60 -11.92
C PHE A 518 -23.10 2.74 -11.73
N VAL A 519 -24.26 3.31 -12.06
CA VAL A 519 -25.53 2.59 -12.10
C VAL A 519 -25.97 2.47 -13.56
N ILE A 520 -26.12 1.26 -14.05
CA ILE A 520 -26.53 0.95 -15.42
C ILE A 520 -27.94 0.35 -15.37
N SER A 521 -28.90 1.01 -15.99
CA SER A 521 -30.27 0.51 -16.12
C SER A 521 -30.50 0.02 -17.55
N LEU A 522 -30.80 -1.26 -17.71
CA LEU A 522 -31.11 -1.85 -19.02
C LEU A 522 -32.60 -1.73 -19.29
N ALA A 523 -32.97 -1.02 -20.36
CA ALA A 523 -34.37 -0.86 -20.76
C ALA A 523 -34.72 -1.80 -21.92
N ALA A 524 -35.80 -2.56 -21.76
CA ALA A 524 -36.33 -3.41 -22.83
C ALA A 524 -37.86 -3.40 -22.81
N SER A 525 -38.47 -3.60 -23.98
CA SER A 525 -39.91 -3.79 -24.10
C SER A 525 -40.31 -5.20 -23.68
N ASP A 526 -41.53 -5.33 -23.14
CA ASP A 526 -42.04 -6.62 -22.67
C ASP A 526 -42.17 -7.62 -23.82
N GLU A 527 -42.55 -7.15 -25.01
CA GLU A 527 -42.61 -7.97 -26.23
C GLU A 527 -41.24 -8.57 -26.58
N PHE A 528 -40.16 -7.79 -26.45
CA PHE A 528 -38.81 -8.26 -26.73
C PHE A 528 -38.38 -9.32 -25.71
N LEU A 529 -38.64 -9.10 -24.42
CA LEU A 529 -38.27 -10.02 -23.35
C LEU A 529 -39.02 -11.35 -23.46
N ILE A 530 -40.33 -11.29 -23.73
CA ILE A 530 -41.17 -12.48 -23.93
C ILE A 530 -40.68 -13.27 -25.15
N ASN A 531 -40.45 -12.60 -26.29
CA ASN A 531 -39.92 -13.27 -27.48
C ASN A 531 -38.54 -13.89 -27.25
N ARG A 532 -37.67 -13.23 -26.48
CA ARG A 532 -36.34 -13.75 -26.17
C ARG A 532 -36.43 -15.04 -25.35
N ILE A 533 -37.32 -15.10 -24.37
CA ILE A 533 -37.46 -16.28 -23.49
C ILE A 533 -38.14 -17.44 -24.20
N ILE A 534 -39.13 -17.19 -25.06
CA ILE A 534 -39.74 -18.22 -25.90
C ILE A 534 -38.70 -18.87 -26.83
N ASN A 535 -37.70 -18.11 -27.28
CA ASN A 535 -36.64 -18.59 -28.15
C ASN A 535 -35.44 -19.22 -27.42
N LEU A 536 -35.44 -19.28 -26.08
CA LEU A 536 -34.37 -19.93 -25.32
C LEU A 536 -34.51 -21.47 -25.38
N PRO A 537 -33.40 -22.22 -25.52
CA PRO A 537 -33.43 -23.67 -25.47
C PRO A 537 -33.98 -24.19 -24.14
N GLU A 538 -34.84 -25.22 -24.18
CA GLU A 538 -35.46 -25.83 -22.99
C GLU A 538 -34.43 -26.25 -21.91
N ILE A 539 -33.21 -26.61 -22.32
CA ILE A 539 -32.10 -27.01 -21.44
C ILE A 539 -31.69 -25.88 -20.47
N ILE A 540 -31.82 -24.61 -20.88
CA ILE A 540 -31.51 -23.43 -20.04
C ILE A 540 -32.71 -23.04 -19.16
N VAL A 541 -33.91 -23.43 -19.59
CA VAL A 541 -35.20 -23.13 -18.93
C VAL A 541 -35.52 -24.17 -17.84
N THR A 542 -35.10 -25.43 -18.01
CA THR A 542 -35.29 -26.49 -17.02
C THR A 542 -34.41 -26.24 -15.80
N GLY A 543 -35.04 -25.83 -14.69
CA GLY A 543 -34.37 -25.57 -13.40
C GLY A 543 -34.14 -24.09 -13.08
N THR A 544 -34.54 -23.17 -13.95
CA THR A 544 -34.45 -21.71 -13.71
C THR A 544 -35.84 -21.09 -13.52
N HIS A 545 -35.89 -19.83 -13.04
CA HIS A 545 -37.14 -19.07 -12.86
C HIS A 545 -37.85 -18.69 -14.19
N TYR A 546 -37.32 -19.13 -15.34
CA TYR A 546 -37.81 -18.78 -16.68
C TYR A 546 -38.96 -19.68 -17.18
N THR A 547 -39.67 -20.40 -16.30
CA THR A 547 -40.94 -21.03 -16.68
C THR A 547 -41.94 -19.93 -17.08
N GLN A 548 -42.67 -20.13 -18.19
CA GLN A 548 -43.52 -19.08 -18.81
C GLN A 548 -44.41 -18.34 -17.79
N ASP A 549 -45.02 -19.05 -16.86
CA ASP A 549 -45.91 -18.46 -15.86
C ASP A 549 -45.18 -17.66 -14.77
N ARG A 550 -44.02 -18.14 -14.31
CA ARG A 550 -43.23 -17.44 -13.28
C ARG A 550 -42.55 -16.20 -13.84
N PHE A 551 -42.05 -16.28 -15.08
CA PHE A 551 -41.41 -15.14 -15.72
C PHE A 551 -42.38 -13.98 -15.93
N LEU A 552 -43.60 -14.25 -16.41
CA LEU A 552 -44.63 -13.23 -16.59
C LEU A 552 -44.99 -12.58 -15.24
N GLN A 553 -45.16 -13.38 -14.19
CA GLN A 553 -45.41 -12.87 -12.83
C GLN A 553 -44.29 -11.97 -12.32
N SER A 554 -43.02 -12.39 -12.46
CA SER A 554 -41.86 -11.58 -12.09
C SER A 554 -41.74 -10.29 -12.91
N LEU A 555 -42.12 -10.31 -14.19
CA LEU A 555 -42.11 -9.13 -15.05
C LEU A 555 -43.20 -8.12 -14.63
N THR A 556 -44.41 -8.59 -14.32
CA THR A 556 -45.47 -7.73 -13.76
C THR A 556 -45.08 -7.13 -12.42
N LEU A 557 -44.54 -7.94 -11.50
CA LEU A 557 -44.05 -7.47 -10.19
C LEU A 557 -42.94 -6.42 -10.37
N PHE A 558 -42.00 -6.64 -11.28
CA PHE A 558 -40.94 -5.68 -11.57
C PHE A 558 -41.49 -4.34 -12.07
N ARG A 559 -42.52 -4.35 -12.92
CA ARG A 559 -43.17 -3.12 -13.44
C ARG A 559 -43.99 -2.40 -12.37
N GLU A 560 -44.63 -3.13 -11.45
CA GLU A 560 -45.36 -2.55 -10.32
C GLU A 560 -44.42 -1.91 -9.29
N LEU A 561 -43.28 -2.56 -9.02
CA LEU A 561 -42.28 -2.05 -8.08
C LEU A 561 -41.47 -0.87 -8.65
N ASN A 562 -41.24 -0.84 -9.97
CA ASN A 562 -40.52 0.22 -10.65
C ASN A 562 -41.47 1.25 -11.30
N THR A 563 -42.31 1.88 -10.48
CA THR A 563 -43.09 3.06 -10.86
C THR A 563 -42.33 4.35 -10.53
N ASP A 564 -42.61 5.44 -11.23
CA ASP A 564 -41.83 6.69 -11.26
C ASP A 564 -41.48 7.29 -9.88
N ASP A 565 -42.21 6.94 -8.81
CA ASP A 565 -42.01 7.47 -7.45
C ASP A 565 -41.20 6.55 -6.51
N THR A 566 -41.09 5.24 -6.78
CA THR A 566 -40.49 4.24 -5.84
C THR A 566 -39.32 3.45 -6.40
N THR A 567 -38.77 3.85 -7.56
CA THR A 567 -37.70 3.08 -8.19
C THR A 567 -36.39 3.11 -7.39
N VAL A 568 -35.60 2.04 -7.53
CA VAL A 568 -34.20 2.00 -7.08
C VAL A 568 -33.38 3.12 -7.74
N LEU A 569 -33.74 3.52 -8.96
CA LEU A 569 -33.09 4.59 -9.70
C LEU A 569 -33.27 5.95 -9.01
N ASN A 570 -34.44 6.22 -8.44
CA ASN A 570 -34.69 7.44 -7.67
C ASN A 570 -33.79 7.55 -6.44
N TYR A 571 -33.51 6.43 -5.76
CA TYR A 571 -32.57 6.41 -4.64
C TYR A 571 -31.18 6.89 -5.09
N PHE A 572 -30.68 6.39 -6.22
CA PHE A 572 -29.38 6.82 -6.74
C PHE A 572 -29.38 8.25 -7.28
N ASP A 573 -30.48 8.71 -7.88
CA ASP A 573 -30.64 10.11 -8.28
C ASP A 573 -30.65 11.06 -7.07
N GLU A 574 -31.25 10.67 -5.93
CA GLU A 574 -31.16 11.42 -4.67
C GLU A 574 -29.73 11.50 -4.11
N LEU A 575 -28.87 10.55 -4.47
CA LEU A 575 -27.44 10.53 -4.15
C LEU A 575 -26.56 11.26 -5.17
N GLU A 576 -27.15 11.96 -6.15
CA GLU A 576 -26.47 12.61 -7.28
C GLU A 576 -25.72 11.62 -8.21
N ILE A 577 -26.10 10.33 -8.17
CA ILE A 577 -25.54 9.27 -9.03
C ILE A 577 -26.52 8.98 -10.15
N HIS A 578 -26.33 9.65 -11.28
CA HIS A 578 -27.26 9.55 -12.41
C HIS A 578 -27.17 8.18 -13.11
N PRO A 579 -28.27 7.39 -13.14
CA PRO A 579 -28.29 6.11 -13.82
C PRO A 579 -28.15 6.26 -15.34
N GLN A 580 -27.27 5.46 -15.94
CA GLN A 580 -27.15 5.37 -17.39
C GLN A 580 -28.17 4.36 -17.90
N VAL A 581 -29.18 4.86 -18.62
CA VAL A 581 -30.19 4.01 -19.26
C VAL A 581 -29.70 3.58 -20.64
N ILE A 582 -29.61 2.26 -20.87
CA ILE A 582 -29.14 1.64 -22.12
C ILE A 582 -30.26 0.85 -22.79
#